data_AF-A0A7W8B426-F1
#
_entry.id   AF-A0A7W8B426-F1
#
_cell.length_a   1.000
_cell.length_b   1.000
_cell.length_c   1.000
_cell.angle_alpha   90.00
_cell.angle_beta   90.00
_cell.angle_gamma   90.00
#
_symmetry.space_group_name_H-M   'P 1'
#
loop_
_entity.id
_entity.type
_entity.pdbx_description
1 polymer ?
#
loop_
_entity_poly.entity_id
_entity_poly.type
_entity_poly.pdbx_seq_one_letter_code
_entity_poly.pdbx_strand_id
1 'polypeptide(L)'
;MCFDDLFASLAQRRGFREYLTGLLAPRDRNRTLTCLAGAEPVAGARDPAVQRLQFFLSEAPWEAGQVNDRRLELLRERPETAPHAGGVIVIDDSGDRKDGTATAHVGRQWLGRYGKTDNGVVTVTTVWTDGQVYYPLHAQPYTPAHHFPRGQRDPGFRTKPQLAAALTAEGQQAGFPCRAVVADCAYSTSDDWYLALREARLAYLVHLKPHRGTWAPAHEPHTPIDAAHALAWCDAEHPGDWTPVERHFRDGHTETWWAADATLGGWQPHGVCRLVVATTDPAALPEKATWYLATNLPHPDAPHTATSTHPPADLAEIVRLYGLRPWVEQSYKQIKGELGWADFQVRSARAIKRHQTLVNCAFSFCWDQWFAPPGPLDTTAPDACPANRPERGPSYTPPAPTALLAQGLTRRPLLANPRHHPAPLMASLDRQRPARRTPGPPRRGHHRQTP
;
A
#
# COMPACT_ATOMS: atom_id res chain seq x y z
N MET A 1 8.46 -21.05 -13.19
CA MET A 1 7.98 -22.18 -12.37
C MET A 1 6.87 -21.74 -11.42
N CYS A 2 7.09 -20.85 -10.44
CA CYS A 2 6.10 -20.55 -9.37
C CYS A 2 4.73 -19.98 -9.80
N PHE A 3 4.52 -19.62 -11.06
CA PHE A 3 3.23 -19.16 -11.63
C PHE A 3 2.87 -19.91 -12.93
N ASP A 4 3.67 -20.88 -13.36
CA ASP A 4 3.57 -21.44 -14.72
C ASP A 4 2.31 -22.31 -14.91
N ASP A 5 1.78 -22.84 -13.80
CA ASP A 5 0.54 -23.61 -13.66
C ASP A 5 -0.72 -22.75 -13.84
N LEU A 6 -0.67 -21.46 -13.51
CA LEU A 6 -1.79 -20.52 -13.69
C LEU A 6 -2.02 -20.10 -15.15
N PHE A 7 -1.16 -20.55 -16.07
CA PHE A 7 -1.19 -20.16 -17.48
C PHE A 7 -1.25 -21.42 -18.34
N ALA A 8 -2.35 -21.60 -19.08
CA ALA A 8 -2.57 -22.78 -19.91
C ALA A 8 -1.58 -22.88 -21.09
N SER A 9 -1.23 -21.74 -21.70
CA SER A 9 -0.42 -21.68 -22.93
C SER A 9 0.99 -21.12 -22.75
N LEU A 10 1.90 -21.50 -23.65
CA LEU A 10 3.24 -20.89 -23.73
C LEU A 10 3.18 -19.38 -23.99
N ALA A 11 2.20 -18.91 -24.77
CA ALA A 11 2.01 -17.49 -25.04
C ALA A 11 1.67 -16.70 -23.77
N GLN A 12 0.82 -17.23 -22.89
CA GLN A 12 0.52 -16.61 -21.59
C GLN A 12 1.74 -16.60 -20.65
N ARG A 13 2.46 -17.73 -20.55
CA ARG A 13 3.69 -17.82 -19.73
C ARG A 13 4.79 -16.87 -20.21
N ARG A 14 4.86 -16.61 -21.52
CA ARG A 14 5.73 -15.59 -22.11
C ARG A 14 5.23 -14.18 -21.80
N GLY A 15 3.96 -13.88 -22.09
CA GLY A 15 3.35 -12.57 -21.81
C GLY A 15 3.50 -12.13 -20.36
N PHE A 16 3.28 -13.04 -19.39
CA PHE A 16 3.50 -12.76 -17.96
C PHE A 16 4.94 -12.32 -17.65
N ARG A 17 5.93 -13.04 -18.19
CA ARG A 17 7.35 -12.74 -17.97
C ARG A 17 7.79 -11.49 -18.71
N GLU A 18 7.41 -11.34 -19.98
CA GLU A 18 7.69 -10.14 -20.78
C GLU A 18 7.13 -8.89 -20.09
N TYR A 19 5.89 -8.95 -19.58
CA TYR A 19 5.27 -7.84 -18.85
C TYR A 19 6.01 -7.50 -17.55
N LEU A 20 6.32 -8.50 -16.71
CA LEU A 20 7.03 -8.28 -15.45
C LEU A 20 8.46 -7.77 -15.66
N THR A 21 9.19 -8.31 -16.65
CA THR A 21 10.52 -7.80 -17.02
C THR A 21 10.44 -6.34 -17.47
N GLY A 22 9.43 -5.96 -18.26
CA GLY A 22 9.21 -4.57 -18.66
C GLY A 22 8.88 -3.63 -17.48
N LEU A 23 8.16 -4.13 -16.46
CA LEU A 23 7.88 -3.37 -15.23
C LEU A 23 9.13 -3.21 -14.35
N LEU A 24 10.00 -4.22 -14.31
CA LEU A 24 11.20 -4.28 -13.45
C LEU A 24 12.46 -3.66 -14.07
N ALA A 25 12.52 -3.46 -15.39
CA ALA A 25 13.62 -2.77 -16.07
C ALA A 25 13.87 -1.35 -15.51
N PRO A 26 15.02 -0.69 -15.75
CA PRO A 26 15.23 0.71 -15.37
C PRO A 26 14.13 1.65 -15.91
N ARG A 27 13.75 2.69 -15.15
CA ARG A 27 12.71 3.64 -15.54
C ARG A 27 13.26 4.78 -16.40
N ASP A 28 13.70 4.45 -17.60
CA ASP A 28 14.13 5.45 -18.59
C ASP A 28 12.93 6.09 -19.34
N ARG A 29 11.74 5.46 -19.23
CA ARG A 29 10.48 5.86 -19.88
C ARG A 29 9.27 5.46 -19.02
N ASN A 30 8.09 6.02 -19.32
CA ASN A 30 6.82 5.58 -18.72
C ASN A 30 6.49 4.12 -19.10
N ARG A 31 5.88 3.35 -18.19
CA ARG A 31 5.56 1.91 -18.36
C ARG A 31 4.34 1.63 -19.23
N THR A 32 4.21 2.31 -20.37
CA THR A 32 3.16 2.01 -21.36
C THR A 32 3.43 0.65 -22.04
N LEU A 33 2.41 0.02 -22.65
CA LEU A 33 2.58 -1.25 -23.37
C LEU A 33 3.68 -1.21 -24.45
N THR A 34 3.87 -0.07 -25.11
CA THR A 34 4.98 0.14 -26.06
C THR A 34 6.33 0.02 -25.37
N CYS A 35 6.53 0.73 -24.25
CA CYS A 35 7.78 0.70 -23.50
C CYS A 35 8.05 -0.66 -22.86
N LEU A 36 7.02 -1.34 -22.33
CA LEU A 36 7.15 -2.70 -21.80
C LEU A 36 7.60 -3.72 -22.87
N ALA A 37 7.26 -3.48 -24.14
CA ALA A 37 7.71 -4.28 -25.28
C ALA A 37 9.05 -3.81 -25.89
N GLY A 38 9.66 -2.74 -25.37
CA GLY A 38 10.86 -2.11 -25.96
C GLY A 38 10.60 -1.31 -27.25
N ALA A 39 9.34 -1.10 -27.63
CA ALA A 39 8.94 -0.40 -28.84
C ALA A 39 8.82 1.13 -28.64
N GLU A 40 8.97 1.89 -29.72
CA GLU A 40 8.77 3.35 -29.69
C GLU A 40 7.31 3.70 -29.30
N PRO A 41 7.08 4.65 -28.38
CA PRO A 41 5.75 5.19 -28.13
C PRO A 41 5.06 5.68 -29.40
N VAL A 42 3.76 5.43 -29.52
CA VAL A 42 2.91 5.78 -30.68
C VAL A 42 3.29 5.03 -31.98
N ALA A 43 4.49 5.23 -32.53
CA ALA A 43 4.92 4.61 -33.79
C ALA A 43 4.98 3.08 -33.71
N GLY A 44 5.55 2.56 -32.61
CA GLY A 44 5.64 1.13 -32.32
C GLY A 44 4.34 0.48 -31.83
N ALA A 45 3.22 1.21 -31.73
CA ALA A 45 1.97 0.65 -31.19
C ALA A 45 1.39 -0.51 -32.01
N ARG A 46 1.77 -0.61 -33.29
CA ARG A 46 1.39 -1.72 -34.20
C ARG A 46 2.40 -2.87 -34.23
N ASP A 47 3.49 -2.79 -33.47
CA ASP A 47 4.49 -3.86 -33.40
C ASP A 47 3.84 -5.16 -32.88
N PRO A 48 4.11 -6.33 -33.50
CA PRO A 48 3.62 -7.62 -33.02
C PRO A 48 3.89 -7.90 -31.53
N ALA A 49 4.97 -7.37 -30.93
CA ALA A 49 5.26 -7.49 -29.51
C ALA A 49 4.28 -6.69 -28.64
N VAL A 50 3.98 -5.45 -29.02
CA VAL A 50 2.98 -4.60 -28.33
C VAL A 50 1.59 -5.23 -28.43
N GLN A 51 1.22 -5.73 -29.60
CA GLN A 51 -0.05 -6.42 -29.80
C GLN A 51 -0.18 -7.71 -28.97
N ARG A 52 0.92 -8.49 -28.81
CA ARG A 52 0.94 -9.64 -27.89
C ARG A 52 0.75 -9.24 -26.44
N LEU A 53 1.42 -8.19 -25.95
CA LEU A 53 1.24 -7.72 -24.57
C LEU A 53 -0.16 -7.12 -24.34
N GLN A 54 -0.72 -6.43 -25.32
CA GLN A 54 -2.09 -5.94 -25.28
C GLN A 54 -3.08 -7.11 -25.16
N PHE A 55 -2.99 -8.11 -26.05
CA PHE A 55 -3.84 -9.31 -26.01
C PHE A 55 -3.65 -10.10 -24.70
N PHE A 56 -2.42 -10.25 -24.21
CA PHE A 56 -2.14 -10.89 -22.92
C PHE A 56 -2.85 -10.17 -21.77
N LEU A 57 -2.83 -8.84 -21.77
CA LEU A 57 -3.41 -8.04 -20.70
C LEU A 57 -4.94 -7.98 -20.77
N SER A 58 -5.55 -7.80 -21.95
CA SER A 58 -7.01 -7.64 -22.07
C SER A 58 -7.76 -8.97 -22.32
N GLU A 59 -7.36 -9.75 -23.33
CA GLU A 59 -8.18 -10.86 -23.84
C GLU A 59 -7.80 -12.22 -23.26
N ALA A 60 -6.50 -12.54 -23.17
CA ALA A 60 -6.01 -13.90 -22.88
C ALA A 60 -6.66 -14.51 -21.62
N PRO A 61 -7.01 -15.81 -21.59
CA PRO A 61 -7.80 -16.41 -20.50
C PRO A 61 -6.95 -16.81 -19.28
N TRP A 62 -6.71 -15.86 -18.37
CA TRP A 62 -6.05 -16.08 -17.07
C TRP A 62 -6.64 -15.16 -16.00
N GLU A 63 -6.75 -15.61 -14.76
CA GLU A 63 -7.47 -14.84 -13.73
C GLU A 63 -6.56 -14.05 -12.79
N ALA A 64 -6.88 -12.76 -12.64
CA ALA A 64 -6.08 -11.83 -11.83
C ALA A 64 -6.14 -12.15 -10.32
N GLY A 65 -7.23 -12.79 -9.86
CA GLY A 65 -7.35 -13.32 -8.50
C GLY A 65 -6.27 -14.36 -8.25
N GLN A 66 -6.28 -15.46 -9.01
CA GLN A 66 -5.32 -16.57 -8.88
C GLN A 66 -3.85 -16.12 -8.91
N VAL A 67 -3.50 -15.14 -9.75
CA VAL A 67 -2.15 -14.57 -9.79
C VAL A 67 -1.84 -13.75 -8.52
N ASN A 68 -2.82 -13.04 -7.97
CA ASN A 68 -2.65 -12.38 -6.66
C ASN A 68 -2.55 -13.40 -5.53
N ASP A 69 -3.40 -14.44 -5.52
CA ASP A 69 -3.44 -15.47 -4.50
C ASP A 69 -2.08 -16.20 -4.43
N ARG A 70 -1.53 -16.63 -5.57
CA ARG A 70 -0.17 -17.22 -5.64
C ARG A 70 0.93 -16.26 -5.20
N ARG A 71 0.80 -14.95 -5.49
CA ARG A 71 1.75 -13.94 -4.99
C ARG A 71 1.68 -13.83 -3.46
N LEU A 72 0.48 -13.91 -2.89
CA LEU A 72 0.25 -13.88 -1.44
C LEU A 72 0.73 -15.17 -0.76
N GLU A 73 0.55 -16.34 -1.37
CA GLU A 73 1.14 -17.62 -0.95
C GLU A 73 2.68 -17.49 -0.82
N LEU A 74 3.36 -17.04 -1.89
CA LEU A 74 4.82 -16.92 -1.92
C LEU A 74 5.37 -15.91 -0.90
N LEU A 75 4.62 -14.84 -0.57
CA LEU A 75 5.00 -13.90 0.50
C LEU A 75 4.91 -14.53 1.89
N ARG A 76 3.96 -15.45 2.12
CA ARG A 76 3.78 -16.17 3.39
C ARG A 76 4.81 -17.29 3.59
N GLU A 77 5.31 -17.89 2.51
CA GLU A 77 6.31 -18.98 2.56
C GLU A 77 7.71 -18.51 2.96
N ARG A 78 8.05 -17.23 2.71
CA ARG A 78 9.36 -16.65 3.04
C ARG A 78 9.36 -16.03 4.44
N PRO A 79 10.25 -16.45 5.37
CA PRO A 79 10.29 -15.92 6.75
C PRO A 79 10.48 -14.40 6.84
N GLU A 80 11.16 -13.78 5.87
CA GLU A 80 11.44 -12.35 5.83
C GLU A 80 10.24 -11.49 5.40
N THR A 81 9.24 -12.10 4.75
CA THR A 81 8.01 -11.43 4.32
C THR A 81 6.74 -12.00 4.94
N ALA A 82 6.85 -13.08 5.72
CA ALA A 82 5.71 -13.75 6.34
C ALA A 82 4.95 -12.83 7.31
N PRO A 83 3.62 -12.69 7.15
CA PRO A 83 2.84 -11.82 8.00
C PRO A 83 2.66 -12.38 9.41
N HIS A 84 2.54 -11.50 10.40
CA HIS A 84 2.28 -11.85 11.80
C HIS A 84 1.27 -10.88 12.45
N ALA A 85 0.61 -11.34 13.52
CA ALA A 85 -0.50 -10.62 14.16
C ALA A 85 -0.14 -9.28 14.85
N GLY A 86 1.13 -8.85 14.80
CA GLY A 86 1.60 -7.56 15.36
C GLY A 86 1.72 -6.43 14.34
N GLY A 87 1.68 -6.76 13.04
CA GLY A 87 1.61 -5.81 11.94
C GLY A 87 0.20 -5.25 11.73
N VAL A 88 0.05 -4.33 10.78
CA VAL A 88 -1.23 -3.69 10.42
C VAL A 88 -1.58 -3.92 8.97
N ILE A 89 -2.87 -3.82 8.65
CA ILE A 89 -3.33 -3.60 7.28
C ILE A 89 -3.69 -2.12 7.16
N VAL A 90 -2.91 -1.38 6.37
CA VAL A 90 -3.20 0.03 6.06
C VAL A 90 -4.13 0.09 4.85
N ILE A 91 -5.20 0.86 4.98
CA ILE A 91 -6.14 1.20 3.89
C ILE A 91 -5.83 2.61 3.41
N ASP A 92 -5.70 2.76 2.09
CA ASP A 92 -5.50 4.05 1.42
C ASP A 92 -5.97 3.96 -0.04
N ASP A 93 -6.32 5.10 -0.67
CA ASP A 93 -6.79 5.15 -2.05
C ASP A 93 -5.87 5.89 -3.02
N SER A 94 -5.89 5.44 -4.27
CA SER A 94 -5.05 5.95 -5.35
C SER A 94 -5.90 6.51 -6.47
N GLY A 95 -5.98 7.84 -6.55
CA GLY A 95 -6.58 8.55 -7.67
C GLY A 95 -5.62 8.74 -8.85
N ASP A 96 -5.92 8.10 -9.98
CA ASP A 96 -5.21 8.22 -11.24
C ASP A 96 -6.07 9.03 -12.23
N ARG A 97 -5.62 10.25 -12.60
CA ARG A 97 -6.35 11.13 -13.52
C ARG A 97 -6.46 10.48 -14.91
N LYS A 98 -7.64 10.58 -15.53
CA LYS A 98 -7.89 10.09 -16.91
C LYS A 98 -8.70 11.12 -17.67
N ASP A 99 -8.47 11.20 -18.98
CA ASP A 99 -9.27 12.06 -19.88
C ASP A 99 -10.35 11.23 -20.59
N GLY A 100 -11.53 11.85 -20.80
CA GLY A 100 -12.69 11.20 -21.39
C GLY A 100 -13.43 10.20 -20.49
N THR A 101 -14.41 9.50 -21.07
CA THR A 101 -15.36 8.62 -20.37
C THR A 101 -15.21 7.13 -20.70
N ALA A 102 -14.35 6.77 -21.65
CA ALA A 102 -14.25 5.42 -22.22
C ALA A 102 -13.44 4.41 -21.37
N THR A 103 -12.93 4.82 -20.20
CA THR A 103 -12.18 3.97 -19.26
C THR A 103 -13.12 3.48 -18.17
N ALA A 104 -13.14 2.18 -17.88
CA ALA A 104 -13.95 1.62 -16.81
C ALA A 104 -13.64 2.29 -15.46
N HIS A 105 -14.66 2.43 -14.61
CA HIS A 105 -14.58 3.06 -13.28
C HIS A 105 -14.24 4.56 -13.28
N VAL A 106 -14.09 5.20 -14.44
CA VAL A 106 -13.78 6.64 -14.52
C VAL A 106 -14.96 7.47 -14.03
N GLY A 107 -14.66 8.57 -13.34
CA GLY A 107 -15.65 9.56 -12.98
C GLY A 107 -15.03 10.75 -12.25
N ARG A 108 -15.87 11.74 -11.92
CA ARG A 108 -15.49 12.88 -11.08
C ARG A 108 -15.31 12.40 -9.64
N GLN A 109 -14.08 12.33 -9.17
CA GLN A 109 -13.70 11.81 -7.86
C GLN A 109 -12.62 12.69 -7.22
N TRP A 110 -12.54 12.72 -5.89
CA TRP A 110 -11.39 13.33 -5.21
C TRP A 110 -10.12 12.56 -5.56
N LEU A 111 -9.14 13.23 -6.17
CA LEU A 111 -7.85 12.64 -6.53
C LEU A 111 -6.78 13.21 -5.58
N GLY A 112 -6.45 12.46 -4.52
CA GLY A 112 -5.57 12.94 -3.43
C GLY A 112 -4.24 13.54 -3.93
N ARG A 113 -3.58 12.91 -4.92
CA ARG A 113 -2.35 13.41 -5.55
C ARG A 113 -2.46 14.83 -6.15
N TYR A 114 -3.66 15.22 -6.59
CA TYR A 114 -3.91 16.51 -7.24
C TYR A 114 -4.64 17.51 -6.33
N GLY A 115 -5.00 17.13 -5.09
CA GLY A 115 -5.68 18.00 -4.12
C GLY A 115 -7.04 18.53 -4.57
N LYS A 116 -7.73 17.83 -5.49
CA LYS A 116 -9.01 18.29 -6.06
C LYS A 116 -9.89 17.14 -6.54
N THR A 117 -11.18 17.43 -6.72
CA THR A 117 -12.11 16.59 -7.47
C THR A 117 -11.88 16.76 -8.97
N ASP A 118 -11.49 15.69 -9.66
CA ASP A 118 -11.28 15.68 -11.11
C ASP A 118 -11.70 14.34 -11.74
N ASN A 119 -11.63 14.22 -13.06
CA ASN A 119 -11.95 12.99 -13.77
C ASN A 119 -10.81 11.96 -13.63
N GLY A 120 -11.13 10.78 -13.11
CA GLY A 120 -10.12 9.73 -12.90
C GLY A 120 -10.70 8.41 -12.41
N VAL A 121 -9.82 7.43 -12.30
CA VAL A 121 -10.07 6.14 -11.65
C VAL A 121 -9.45 6.20 -10.26
N VAL A 122 -10.22 5.88 -9.22
CA VAL A 122 -9.69 5.71 -7.86
C VAL A 122 -9.63 4.23 -7.54
N THR A 123 -8.49 3.76 -7.06
CA THR A 123 -8.27 2.37 -6.64
C THR A 123 -8.11 2.32 -5.12
N VAL A 124 -8.96 1.56 -4.44
CA VAL A 124 -8.80 1.25 -3.02
C VAL A 124 -7.75 0.14 -2.92
N THR A 125 -6.78 0.28 -2.01
CA THR A 125 -5.81 -0.78 -1.72
C THR A 125 -5.74 -1.10 -0.24
N THR A 126 -5.25 -2.30 0.04
CA THR A 126 -4.83 -2.74 1.37
C THR A 126 -3.34 -3.06 1.31
N VAL A 127 -2.56 -2.56 2.26
CA VAL A 127 -1.10 -2.81 2.37
C VAL A 127 -0.82 -3.41 3.74
N TRP A 128 -0.21 -4.59 3.79
CA TRP A 128 0.27 -5.16 5.06
C TRP A 128 1.65 -4.59 5.39
N THR A 129 1.91 -4.29 6.67
CA THR A 129 3.24 -3.88 7.15
C THR A 129 3.43 -4.13 8.65
N ASP A 130 4.67 -4.43 9.05
CA ASP A 130 5.15 -4.47 10.44
C ASP A 130 6.13 -3.32 10.78
N GLY A 131 6.43 -2.46 9.79
CA GLY A 131 7.47 -1.43 9.88
C GLY A 131 8.88 -1.88 9.46
N GLN A 132 9.05 -3.14 9.06
CA GLN A 132 10.30 -3.66 8.47
C GLN A 132 10.09 -3.97 6.98
N VAL A 133 9.00 -4.68 6.68
CA VAL A 133 8.51 -4.90 5.32
C VAL A 133 7.12 -4.32 5.14
N TYR A 134 6.76 -4.10 3.89
CA TYR A 134 5.43 -3.64 3.51
C TYR A 134 5.12 -4.10 2.09
N TYR A 135 3.89 -4.48 1.80
CA TYR A 135 3.47 -4.85 0.45
C TYR A 135 1.94 -4.75 0.29
N PRO A 136 1.44 -4.41 -0.92
CA PRO A 136 0.01 -4.49 -1.21
C PRO A 136 -0.50 -5.92 -1.06
N LEU A 137 -1.65 -6.09 -0.40
CA LEU A 137 -2.44 -7.32 -0.42
C LEU A 137 -3.39 -7.32 -1.61
N HIS A 138 -4.24 -6.30 -1.67
CA HIS A 138 -5.28 -6.16 -2.69
C HIS A 138 -5.32 -4.75 -3.28
N ALA A 139 -5.86 -4.68 -4.50
CA ALA A 139 -6.10 -3.46 -5.26
C ALA A 139 -7.39 -3.62 -6.06
N GLN A 140 -8.37 -2.75 -5.84
CA GLN A 140 -9.62 -2.77 -6.59
C GLN A 140 -10.07 -1.35 -6.98
N PRO A 141 -10.24 -1.08 -8.29
CA PRO A 141 -10.88 0.14 -8.76
C PRO A 141 -12.27 0.32 -8.14
N TYR A 142 -12.48 1.44 -7.44
CA TYR A 142 -13.78 1.84 -6.94
C TYR A 142 -14.64 2.29 -8.11
N THR A 143 -15.86 1.73 -8.20
CA THR A 143 -16.82 2.03 -9.27
C THR A 143 -17.83 3.06 -8.77
N PRO A 144 -17.87 4.29 -9.33
CA PRO A 144 -18.84 5.29 -8.90
C PRO A 144 -20.29 4.85 -9.14
N ALA A 145 -21.20 5.24 -8.25
CA ALA A 145 -22.62 4.83 -8.28
C ALA A 145 -23.31 5.02 -9.65
N HIS A 146 -22.94 6.05 -10.43
CA HIS A 146 -23.56 6.32 -11.74
C HIS A 146 -23.23 5.29 -12.83
N HIS A 147 -22.30 4.34 -12.59
CA HIS A 147 -22.08 3.18 -13.47
C HIS A 147 -23.09 2.04 -13.21
N PHE A 148 -23.88 2.11 -12.13
CA PHE A 148 -24.85 1.08 -11.75
C PHE A 148 -26.29 1.49 -12.11
N PRO A 149 -27.12 0.59 -12.67
CA PRO A 149 -28.50 0.91 -13.06
C PRO A 149 -29.37 1.49 -11.93
N ARG A 150 -29.14 1.07 -10.68
CA ARG A 150 -29.88 1.57 -9.51
C ARG A 150 -29.09 2.57 -8.65
N GLY A 151 -27.97 3.08 -9.15
CA GLY A 151 -27.12 4.02 -8.42
C GLY A 151 -26.62 3.44 -7.09
N GLN A 152 -26.76 4.21 -6.01
CA GLN A 152 -26.38 3.78 -4.66
C GLN A 152 -27.25 2.65 -4.10
N ARG A 153 -28.44 2.40 -4.68
CA ARG A 153 -29.37 1.32 -4.27
C ARG A 153 -29.14 0.02 -5.04
N ASP A 154 -28.08 -0.05 -5.84
CA ASP A 154 -27.73 -1.25 -6.59
C ASP A 154 -27.08 -2.30 -5.67
N PRO A 155 -27.52 -3.56 -5.66
CA PRO A 155 -26.93 -4.59 -4.81
C PRO A 155 -25.46 -4.90 -5.17
N GLY A 156 -24.99 -4.50 -6.36
CA GLY A 156 -23.58 -4.55 -6.75
C GLY A 156 -22.76 -3.32 -6.33
N PHE A 157 -23.39 -2.21 -5.95
CA PHE A 157 -22.67 -1.02 -5.49
C PHE A 157 -22.07 -1.25 -4.10
N ARG A 158 -20.85 -0.73 -3.89
CA ARG A 158 -20.16 -0.71 -2.59
C ARG A 158 -19.53 0.66 -2.42
N THR A 159 -19.66 1.26 -1.25
CA THR A 159 -18.90 2.47 -0.89
C THR A 159 -17.41 2.15 -0.76
N LYS A 160 -16.52 3.16 -0.79
CA LYS A 160 -15.08 2.93 -0.56
C LYS A 160 -14.80 2.26 0.80
N PRO A 161 -15.44 2.64 1.93
CA PRO A 161 -15.31 1.93 3.19
C PRO A 161 -15.73 0.45 3.13
N GLN A 162 -16.90 0.16 2.53
CA GLN A 162 -17.37 -1.23 2.37
C GLN A 162 -16.40 -2.07 1.52
N LEU A 163 -15.88 -1.49 0.43
CA LEU A 163 -14.88 -2.13 -0.41
C LEU A 163 -13.57 -2.39 0.37
N ALA A 164 -13.10 -1.41 1.13
CA ALA A 164 -11.85 -1.54 1.88
C ALA A 164 -11.95 -2.57 3.03
N ALA A 165 -13.09 -2.64 3.71
CA ALA A 165 -13.38 -3.68 4.70
C ALA A 165 -13.41 -5.08 4.07
N ALA A 166 -14.05 -5.25 2.90
CA ALA A 166 -14.06 -6.50 2.15
C ALA A 166 -12.64 -6.95 1.75
N LEU A 167 -11.85 -6.08 1.12
CA LEU A 167 -10.45 -6.36 0.74
C LEU A 167 -9.53 -6.68 1.93
N THR A 168 -9.90 -6.21 3.13
CA THR A 168 -9.19 -6.52 4.38
C THR A 168 -9.58 -7.89 4.91
N ALA A 169 -10.88 -8.22 4.91
CA ALA A 169 -11.36 -9.56 5.26
C ALA A 169 -10.81 -10.63 4.30
N GLU A 170 -10.75 -10.35 2.99
CA GLU A 170 -10.05 -11.17 1.99
C GLU A 170 -8.57 -11.37 2.36
N GLY A 171 -7.88 -10.31 2.81
CA GLY A 171 -6.48 -10.40 3.27
C GLY A 171 -6.30 -11.30 4.49
N GLN A 172 -7.18 -11.18 5.49
CA GLN A 172 -7.15 -12.04 6.67
C GLN A 172 -7.47 -13.50 6.33
N GLN A 173 -8.45 -13.75 5.45
CA GLN A 173 -8.76 -15.09 4.94
C GLN A 173 -7.60 -15.70 4.13
N ALA A 174 -6.88 -14.87 3.37
CA ALA A 174 -5.64 -15.23 2.68
C ALA A 174 -4.43 -15.42 3.63
N GLY A 175 -4.62 -15.37 4.95
CA GLY A 175 -3.60 -15.66 5.96
C GLY A 175 -2.69 -14.49 6.31
N PHE A 176 -3.15 -13.24 6.14
CA PHE A 176 -2.44 -12.02 6.58
C PHE A 176 -3.10 -11.46 7.85
N PRO A 177 -2.75 -11.97 9.05
CA PRO A 177 -3.26 -11.42 10.29
C PRO A 177 -2.74 -9.99 10.51
N CYS A 178 -3.52 -9.19 11.23
CA CYS A 178 -3.14 -7.84 11.64
C CYS A 178 -3.66 -7.53 13.04
N ARG A 179 -2.93 -6.69 13.77
CA ARG A 179 -3.33 -6.18 15.08
C ARG A 179 -4.51 -5.22 14.97
N ALA A 180 -4.51 -4.39 13.94
CA ALA A 180 -5.55 -3.45 13.56
C ALA A 180 -5.48 -3.11 12.07
N VAL A 181 -6.61 -2.61 11.58
CA VAL A 181 -6.76 -1.90 10.32
C VAL A 181 -6.46 -0.42 10.55
N VAL A 182 -5.59 0.17 9.75
CA VAL A 182 -5.18 1.58 9.93
C VAL A 182 -5.62 2.40 8.71
N ALA A 183 -6.24 3.55 8.93
CA ALA A 183 -6.66 4.45 7.85
C ALA A 183 -6.54 5.94 8.22
N ASP A 184 -6.56 6.78 7.19
CA ASP A 184 -6.53 8.24 7.33
C ASP A 184 -7.94 8.83 7.59
N CYS A 185 -8.01 10.16 7.71
CA CYS A 185 -9.25 10.86 7.98
C CYS A 185 -10.24 10.94 6.82
N ALA A 186 -9.87 10.52 5.60
CA ALA A 186 -10.83 10.45 4.49
C ALA A 186 -11.88 9.35 4.75
N TYR A 187 -11.46 8.24 5.35
CA TYR A 187 -12.34 7.12 5.68
C TYR A 187 -13.24 7.39 6.91
N SER A 188 -12.83 8.23 7.87
CA SER A 188 -13.62 8.56 9.06
C SER A 188 -14.75 9.58 8.84
N THR A 189 -15.00 9.99 7.60
CA THR A 189 -15.92 11.11 7.29
C THR A 189 -17.40 10.75 7.42
N SER A 190 -17.78 9.50 7.17
CA SER A 190 -19.15 8.98 7.34
C SER A 190 -19.18 7.74 8.23
N ASP A 191 -20.36 7.41 8.75
CA ASP A 191 -20.53 6.25 9.62
C ASP A 191 -20.44 4.90 8.88
N ASP A 192 -20.51 4.92 7.54
CA ASP A 192 -20.33 3.75 6.66
C ASP A 192 -19.04 2.97 6.98
N TRP A 193 -17.99 3.66 7.41
CA TRP A 193 -16.72 3.08 7.82
C TRP A 193 -16.83 2.27 9.10
N TYR A 194 -17.38 2.86 10.16
CA TYR A 194 -17.57 2.16 11.44
C TYR A 194 -18.53 0.98 11.29
N LEU A 195 -19.57 1.12 10.46
CA LEU A 195 -20.50 0.04 10.12
C LEU A 195 -19.80 -1.10 9.37
N ALA A 196 -19.10 -0.81 8.27
CA ALA A 196 -18.43 -1.83 7.46
C ALA A 196 -17.37 -2.62 8.24
N LEU A 197 -16.60 -1.94 9.10
CA LEU A 197 -15.60 -2.60 9.94
C LEU A 197 -16.24 -3.43 11.07
N ARG A 198 -17.35 -2.96 11.66
CA ARG A 198 -18.10 -3.71 12.68
C ARG A 198 -18.73 -4.97 12.08
N GLU A 199 -19.32 -4.88 10.89
CA GLU A 199 -19.86 -6.04 10.15
C GLU A 199 -18.75 -7.06 9.84
N ALA A 200 -17.58 -6.58 9.41
CA ALA A 200 -16.40 -7.42 9.18
C ALA A 200 -15.68 -7.88 10.46
N ARG A 201 -16.10 -7.42 11.65
CA ARG A 201 -15.47 -7.69 12.97
C ARG A 201 -13.97 -7.33 13.01
N LEU A 202 -13.60 -6.21 12.38
CA LEU A 202 -12.23 -5.75 12.28
C LEU A 202 -11.87 -4.80 13.44
N ALA A 203 -10.73 -5.05 14.09
CA ALA A 203 -10.07 -4.07 14.94
C ALA A 203 -9.55 -2.92 14.06
N TYR A 204 -9.75 -1.67 14.45
CA TYR A 204 -9.38 -0.51 13.64
C TYR A 204 -8.74 0.62 14.43
N LEU A 205 -8.03 1.48 13.72
CA LEU A 205 -7.44 2.72 14.20
C LEU A 205 -7.47 3.75 13.07
N VAL A 206 -8.32 4.77 13.19
CA VAL A 206 -8.56 5.75 12.13
C VAL A 206 -8.36 7.18 12.63
N HIS A 207 -7.70 8.00 11.82
CA HIS A 207 -7.52 9.43 12.12
C HIS A 207 -8.85 10.19 11.97
N LEU A 208 -9.16 11.09 12.88
CA LEU A 208 -10.24 12.08 12.79
C LEU A 208 -9.65 13.44 12.43
N LYS A 209 -10.42 14.28 11.74
CA LYS A 209 -10.06 15.70 11.59
C LYS A 209 -10.22 16.42 12.95
N PRO A 210 -9.34 17.37 13.31
CA PRO A 210 -9.41 18.09 14.60
C PRO A 210 -10.77 18.74 14.83
N HIS A 211 -11.37 19.32 13.79
CA HIS A 211 -12.68 19.99 13.84
C HIS A 211 -13.84 19.10 13.36
N ARG A 212 -13.75 17.77 13.48
CA ARG A 212 -14.89 16.88 13.20
C ARG A 212 -15.92 17.03 14.30
N GLY A 213 -16.93 17.86 14.07
CA GLY A 213 -18.06 18.04 14.98
C GLY A 213 -18.80 16.73 15.26
N THR A 214 -19.11 16.49 16.52
CA THR A 214 -20.13 15.54 16.98
C THR A 214 -21.21 16.29 17.74
N TRP A 215 -22.35 15.64 17.98
CA TRP A 215 -23.30 16.13 18.97
C TRP A 215 -22.76 15.87 20.39
N ALA A 216 -22.82 16.89 21.24
CA ALA A 216 -22.54 16.85 22.66
C ALA A 216 -23.35 17.95 23.40
N PRO A 217 -23.54 17.86 24.72
CA PRO A 217 -24.04 18.96 25.55
C PRO A 217 -23.19 20.23 25.40
N ALA A 218 -23.80 21.41 25.57
CA ALA A 218 -23.16 22.70 25.27
C ALA A 218 -21.88 23.01 26.08
N HIS A 219 -21.68 22.36 27.22
CA HIS A 219 -20.51 22.53 28.10
C HIS A 219 -19.46 21.41 27.96
N GLU A 220 -19.73 20.41 27.11
CA GLU A 220 -18.80 19.32 26.80
C GLU A 220 -18.03 19.62 25.49
N PRO A 221 -16.91 18.92 25.21
CA PRO A 221 -16.23 18.98 23.92
C PRO A 221 -17.12 18.64 22.72
N HIS A 222 -17.03 19.42 21.64
CA HIS A 222 -17.79 19.18 20.39
C HIS A 222 -16.93 18.60 19.26
N THR A 223 -15.60 18.75 19.35
CA THR A 223 -14.64 18.26 18.35
C THR A 223 -13.44 17.56 19.01
N PRO A 224 -12.67 16.74 18.28
CA PRO A 224 -11.45 16.11 18.80
C PRO A 224 -10.41 17.07 19.38
N ILE A 225 -10.27 18.29 18.84
CA ILE A 225 -9.35 19.29 19.42
C ILE A 225 -9.89 19.90 20.72
N ASP A 226 -11.19 20.11 20.84
CA ASP A 226 -11.80 20.54 22.12
C ASP A 226 -11.60 19.46 23.20
N ALA A 227 -11.73 18.19 22.81
CA ALA A 227 -11.55 17.05 23.71
C ALA A 227 -10.10 16.90 24.17
N ALA A 228 -9.13 17.28 23.32
CA ALA A 228 -7.72 17.35 23.70
C ALA A 228 -7.43 18.53 24.64
N HIS A 229 -8.03 19.70 24.41
CA HIS A 229 -7.90 20.87 25.30
C HIS A 229 -8.58 20.70 26.66
N ALA A 230 -9.52 19.75 26.78
CA ALA A 230 -10.17 19.41 28.05
C ALA A 230 -9.32 18.49 28.96
N LEU A 231 -8.23 17.91 28.44
CA LEU A 231 -7.31 17.07 29.21
C LEU A 231 -6.39 17.92 30.11
N ALA A 232 -6.17 17.47 31.34
CA ALA A 232 -5.26 18.10 32.26
C ALA A 232 -3.80 17.99 31.76
N TRP A 233 -3.15 19.13 31.59
CA TRP A 233 -1.72 19.26 31.30
C TRP A 233 -1.15 20.44 32.06
N CYS A 234 0.05 20.29 32.63
CA CYS A 234 0.81 21.41 33.20
C CYS A 234 2.17 21.52 32.51
N ASP A 235 3.01 20.49 32.66
CA ASP A 235 4.35 20.41 32.06
C ASP A 235 4.80 18.93 31.98
N ALA A 236 6.03 18.70 31.48
CA ALA A 236 6.57 17.36 31.30
C ALA A 236 6.89 16.60 32.61
N GLU A 237 7.02 17.30 33.74
CA GLU A 237 7.20 16.70 35.06
C GLU A 237 5.84 16.42 35.74
N HIS A 238 4.81 17.19 35.38
CA HIS A 238 3.44 17.11 35.87
C HIS A 238 2.44 16.97 34.70
N PRO A 239 2.42 15.82 34.00
CA PRO A 239 1.75 15.70 32.70
C PRO A 239 0.23 15.52 32.77
N GLY A 240 -0.34 15.43 33.98
CA GLY A 240 -1.79 15.28 34.18
C GLY A 240 -2.34 14.00 33.57
N ASP A 241 -3.25 14.14 32.60
CA ASP A 241 -3.87 13.02 31.88
C ASP A 241 -2.97 12.41 30.79
N TRP A 242 -1.86 13.09 30.46
CA TRP A 242 -0.97 12.68 29.37
C TRP A 242 0.11 11.69 29.84
N THR A 243 0.32 10.65 29.03
CA THR A 243 1.37 9.66 29.22
C THR A 243 2.48 9.87 28.19
N PRO A 244 3.78 9.91 28.58
CA PRO A 244 4.87 9.95 27.63
C PRO A 244 5.01 8.62 26.90
N VAL A 245 5.18 8.66 25.58
CA VAL A 245 5.30 7.51 24.68
C VAL A 245 6.55 7.68 23.84
N GLU A 246 7.49 6.74 23.94
CA GLU A 246 8.66 6.71 23.07
C GLU A 246 8.26 6.19 21.67
N ARG A 247 8.48 7.02 20.65
CA ARG A 247 8.23 6.67 19.25
C ARG A 247 9.54 6.40 18.53
N HIS A 248 9.69 5.19 18.00
CA HIS A 248 10.87 4.79 17.22
C HIS A 248 10.70 5.10 15.73
N PHE A 249 11.75 5.61 15.12
CA PHE A 249 11.83 5.91 13.69
C PHE A 249 12.82 5.00 12.97
N ARG A 250 12.71 4.95 11.64
CA ARG A 250 13.37 3.95 10.78
C ARG A 250 14.90 4.12 10.70
N ASP A 251 15.35 5.35 10.74
CA ASP A 251 16.76 5.77 10.84
C ASP A 251 17.35 5.56 12.24
N GLY A 252 16.54 5.07 13.20
CA GLY A 252 16.97 4.69 14.53
C GLY A 252 16.86 5.79 15.58
N HIS A 253 16.41 7.00 15.22
CA HIS A 253 16.10 8.02 16.22
C HIS A 253 14.81 7.71 16.97
N THR A 254 14.69 8.28 18.17
CA THR A 254 13.50 8.21 19.01
C THR A 254 13.03 9.63 19.33
N GLU A 255 11.71 9.82 19.35
CA GLU A 255 11.08 11.04 19.86
C GLU A 255 10.16 10.67 21.01
N THR A 256 10.14 11.49 22.06
CA THR A 256 9.06 11.43 23.06
C THR A 256 7.84 12.15 22.50
N TRP A 257 6.75 11.40 22.35
CA TRP A 257 5.42 11.93 22.12
C TRP A 257 4.63 11.83 23.43
N TRP A 258 3.48 12.50 23.49
CA TRP A 258 2.52 12.44 24.58
C TRP A 258 1.23 11.86 24.04
N ALA A 259 0.59 10.96 24.79
CA ALA A 259 -0.70 10.39 24.41
C ALA A 259 -1.67 10.33 25.59
N ALA A 260 -2.96 10.42 25.30
CA ALA A 260 -4.04 10.37 26.29
C ALA A 260 -5.32 9.81 25.66
N ASP A 261 -6.15 9.14 26.46
CA ASP A 261 -7.53 8.81 26.09
C ASP A 261 -8.44 10.01 26.43
N ALA A 262 -9.16 10.52 25.44
CA ALA A 262 -10.04 11.67 25.57
C ALA A 262 -11.54 11.29 25.48
N THR A 263 -12.37 12.13 26.07
CA THR A 263 -13.84 11.97 26.07
C THR A 263 -14.47 12.88 25.02
N LEU A 264 -15.25 12.31 24.11
CA LEU A 264 -15.96 13.06 23.08
C LEU A 264 -17.22 12.30 22.63
N GLY A 265 -18.39 12.70 23.12
CA GLY A 265 -19.67 12.07 22.78
C GLY A 265 -19.63 10.54 22.96
N GLY A 266 -19.69 9.80 21.86
CA GLY A 266 -19.65 8.32 21.87
C GLY A 266 -18.26 7.69 22.10
N TRP A 267 -17.18 8.46 22.06
CA TRP A 267 -15.83 7.98 22.40
C TRP A 267 -15.53 8.24 23.88
N GLN A 268 -15.12 7.20 24.58
CA GLN A 268 -14.91 7.20 26.04
C GLN A 268 -13.66 6.34 26.36
N PRO A 269 -12.79 6.72 27.31
CA PRO A 269 -11.56 5.99 27.62
C PRO A 269 -11.75 4.49 27.90
N HIS A 270 -12.79 4.11 28.66
CA HIS A 270 -13.14 2.72 28.96
C HIS A 270 -14.35 2.20 28.14
N GLY A 271 -14.76 2.94 27.11
CA GLY A 271 -15.84 2.58 26.20
C GLY A 271 -15.40 1.61 25.10
N VAL A 272 -16.37 1.03 24.39
CA VAL A 272 -16.14 0.12 23.26
C VAL A 272 -15.49 0.80 22.04
N CYS A 273 -15.58 2.12 21.98
CA CYS A 273 -14.86 2.98 21.06
C CYS A 273 -14.14 4.07 21.88
N ARG A 274 -12.85 4.25 21.62
CA ARG A 274 -11.97 5.22 22.28
C ARG A 274 -11.57 6.32 21.31
N LEU A 275 -11.27 7.49 21.85
CA LEU A 275 -10.56 8.58 21.17
C LEU A 275 -9.22 8.73 21.86
N VAL A 276 -8.13 8.40 21.17
CA VAL A 276 -6.77 8.61 21.66
C VAL A 276 -6.18 9.83 20.96
N VAL A 277 -5.74 10.81 21.73
CA VAL A 277 -4.97 11.94 21.21
C VAL A 277 -3.49 11.63 21.40
N ALA A 278 -2.67 11.89 20.38
CA ALA A 278 -1.22 11.73 20.45
C ALA A 278 -0.51 12.92 19.79
N THR A 279 0.46 13.53 20.47
CA THR A 279 1.10 14.78 20.02
C THR A 279 2.56 14.90 20.46
N THR A 280 3.35 15.74 19.80
CA THR A 280 4.65 16.19 20.32
C THR A 280 4.52 17.24 21.42
N ASP A 281 3.40 17.97 21.47
CA ASP A 281 3.19 19.10 22.40
C ASP A 281 1.71 19.18 22.82
N PRO A 282 1.35 18.75 24.05
CA PRO A 282 0.00 18.84 24.60
C PRO A 282 -0.56 20.26 24.75
N ALA A 283 0.29 21.27 24.94
CA ALA A 283 -0.14 22.64 25.13
C ALA A 283 -0.47 23.33 23.79
N ALA A 284 0.35 23.08 22.76
CA ALA A 284 0.18 23.72 21.45
C ALA A 284 -0.64 22.92 20.43
N LEU A 285 -0.80 21.60 20.61
CA LEU A 285 -1.48 20.68 19.70
C LEU A 285 -1.17 20.92 18.19
N PRO A 286 0.12 20.94 17.79
CA PRO A 286 0.55 21.31 16.44
C PRO A 286 -0.09 20.43 15.37
N GLU A 287 -0.74 21.04 14.37
CA GLU A 287 -1.56 20.37 13.33
C GLU A 287 -0.85 19.18 12.65
N LYS A 288 0.45 19.32 12.34
CA LYS A 288 1.22 18.29 11.62
C LYS A 288 1.81 17.20 12.52
N ALA A 289 1.78 17.41 13.83
CA ALA A 289 2.38 16.53 14.84
C ALA A 289 1.39 16.21 15.97
N THR A 290 0.08 16.28 15.67
CA THR A 290 -1.02 15.86 16.55
C THR A 290 -1.94 14.92 15.78
N TRP A 291 -2.31 13.81 16.40
CA TRP A 291 -3.18 12.78 15.85
C TRP A 291 -4.40 12.59 16.75
N TYR A 292 -5.59 12.56 16.16
CA TYR A 292 -6.85 12.31 16.86
C TYR A 292 -7.39 10.95 16.40
N LEU A 293 -7.25 9.90 17.19
CA LEU A 293 -7.40 8.52 16.73
C LEU A 293 -8.63 7.84 17.31
N ALA A 294 -9.59 7.45 16.47
CA ALA A 294 -10.70 6.60 16.88
C ALA A 294 -10.33 5.12 16.74
N THR A 295 -10.62 4.32 17.77
CA THR A 295 -10.35 2.87 17.79
C THR A 295 -11.39 2.07 18.55
N ASN A 296 -11.56 0.79 18.20
CA ASN A 296 -12.29 -0.22 18.99
C ASN A 296 -11.37 -1.23 19.71
N LEU A 297 -10.06 -0.94 19.80
CA LEU A 297 -9.14 -1.69 20.64
C LEU A 297 -9.38 -1.31 22.11
N PRO A 298 -9.77 -2.24 22.99
CA PRO A 298 -10.19 -1.88 24.34
C PRO A 298 -8.99 -1.37 25.17
N HIS A 299 -9.27 -0.46 26.11
CA HIS A 299 -8.29 -0.02 27.10
C HIS A 299 -7.94 -1.20 28.03
N PRO A 300 -6.67 -1.41 28.44
CA PRO A 300 -6.30 -2.53 29.32
C PRO A 300 -7.20 -2.69 30.54
N ASP A 301 -7.56 -1.58 31.19
CA ASP A 301 -8.38 -1.56 32.42
C ASP A 301 -9.90 -1.41 32.17
N ALA A 302 -10.36 -1.47 30.91
CA ALA A 302 -11.78 -1.37 30.62
C ALA A 302 -12.55 -2.63 31.08
N PRO A 303 -13.75 -2.50 31.71
CA PRO A 303 -14.51 -3.64 32.20
C PRO A 303 -14.89 -4.69 31.14
N HIS A 304 -15.01 -4.27 29.89
CA HIS A 304 -15.39 -5.13 28.76
C HIS A 304 -14.19 -5.84 28.09
N THR A 305 -12.95 -5.59 28.54
CA THR A 305 -11.73 -6.18 27.96
C THR A 305 -11.74 -7.71 28.02
N ALA A 306 -12.23 -8.29 29.11
CA ALA A 306 -12.33 -9.75 29.28
C ALA A 306 -13.34 -10.43 28.31
N THR A 307 -14.26 -9.67 27.72
CA THR A 307 -15.29 -10.15 26.78
C THR A 307 -15.08 -9.65 25.35
N SER A 308 -14.03 -8.85 25.10
CA SER A 308 -13.73 -8.29 23.79
C SER A 308 -13.20 -9.35 22.81
N THR A 309 -13.57 -9.22 21.54
CA THR A 309 -12.99 -10.00 20.43
C THR A 309 -11.58 -9.53 20.04
N HIS A 310 -11.09 -8.44 20.62
CA HIS A 310 -9.81 -7.82 20.29
C HIS A 310 -8.96 -7.65 21.56
N PRO A 311 -7.68 -8.07 21.56
CA PRO A 311 -6.79 -7.86 22.70
C PRO A 311 -6.66 -6.36 23.04
N PRO A 312 -6.54 -5.98 24.33
CA PRO A 312 -6.42 -4.59 24.74
C PRO A 312 -5.13 -3.94 24.23
N ALA A 313 -5.18 -2.63 23.99
CA ALA A 313 -4.05 -1.83 23.54
C ALA A 313 -3.88 -0.60 24.44
N ASP A 314 -2.70 -0.45 25.03
CA ASP A 314 -2.30 0.76 25.73
C ASP A 314 -1.98 1.91 24.73
N LEU A 315 -1.77 3.11 25.27
CA LEU A 315 -1.47 4.31 24.49
C LEU A 315 -0.21 4.15 23.61
N ALA A 316 0.81 3.44 24.09
CA ALA A 316 2.05 3.21 23.35
C ALA A 316 1.82 2.28 22.15
N GLU A 317 1.02 1.22 22.31
CA GLU A 317 0.62 0.37 21.19
C GLU A 317 -0.24 1.12 20.18
N ILE A 318 -1.19 1.97 20.61
CA ILE A 318 -2.00 2.79 19.70
C ILE A 318 -1.12 3.73 18.86
N VAL A 319 -0.20 4.46 19.49
CA VAL A 319 0.77 5.33 18.80
C VAL A 319 1.66 4.53 17.85
N ARG A 320 2.16 3.35 18.26
CA ARG A 320 2.94 2.44 17.41
C ARG A 320 2.16 2.02 16.17
N LEU A 321 0.91 1.57 16.34
CA LEU A 321 0.07 1.06 15.25
C LEU A 321 -0.24 2.14 14.22
N TYR A 322 -0.66 3.34 14.66
CA TYR A 322 -0.91 4.44 13.72
C TYR A 322 0.40 4.99 13.12
N GLY A 323 1.50 4.93 13.86
CA GLY A 323 2.85 5.24 13.37
C GLY A 323 3.30 4.39 12.18
N LEU A 324 2.64 3.26 11.89
CA LEU A 324 2.85 2.45 10.68
C LEU A 324 2.05 2.94 9.45
N ARG A 325 1.09 3.85 9.58
CA ARG A 325 0.32 4.39 8.43
C ARG A 325 1.20 4.92 7.29
N PRO A 326 2.28 5.71 7.53
CA PRO A 326 3.06 6.32 6.45
C PRO A 326 3.74 5.35 5.48
N TRP A 327 3.86 4.06 5.84
CA TRP A 327 4.39 3.03 4.94
C TRP A 327 3.53 2.82 3.69
N VAL A 328 2.22 3.11 3.75
CA VAL A 328 1.34 3.05 2.56
C VAL A 328 1.73 4.11 1.53
N GLU A 329 2.03 5.34 1.98
CA GLU A 329 2.48 6.43 1.12
C GLU A 329 3.85 6.12 0.52
N GLN A 330 4.73 5.49 1.28
CA GLN A 330 6.03 5.02 0.82
C GLN A 330 5.89 3.92 -0.25
N SER A 331 5.02 2.93 -0.01
CA SER A 331 4.69 1.89 -0.99
C SER A 331 4.17 2.49 -2.29
N TYR A 332 3.23 3.44 -2.18
CA TYR A 332 2.69 4.13 -3.34
C TYR A 332 3.72 5.00 -4.08
N LYS A 333 4.66 5.68 -3.39
CA LYS A 333 5.73 6.44 -4.05
C LYS A 333 6.56 5.54 -4.97
N GLN A 334 6.91 4.34 -4.52
CA GLN A 334 7.68 3.37 -5.32
C GLN A 334 6.85 2.70 -6.41
N ILE A 335 5.62 2.25 -6.07
CA ILE A 335 4.72 1.56 -7.01
C ILE A 335 4.26 2.49 -8.15
N LYS A 336 3.96 3.76 -7.84
CA LYS A 336 3.56 4.78 -8.83
C LYS A 336 4.77 5.39 -9.54
N GLY A 337 5.85 5.64 -8.80
CA GLY A 337 7.07 6.23 -9.32
C GLY A 337 7.82 5.31 -10.26
N GLU A 338 8.13 4.09 -9.85
CA GLU A 338 9.05 3.18 -10.55
C GLU A 338 8.33 2.12 -11.39
N LEU A 339 7.36 1.43 -10.79
CA LEU A 339 6.66 0.29 -11.39
C LEU A 339 5.45 0.68 -12.26
N GLY A 340 5.16 1.99 -12.40
CA GLY A 340 4.25 2.50 -13.42
C GLY A 340 2.77 2.18 -13.24
N TRP A 341 2.32 2.04 -11.99
CA TRP A 341 0.91 1.90 -11.61
C TRP A 341 -0.08 2.82 -12.36
N ALA A 342 0.34 4.06 -12.63
CA ALA A 342 -0.49 5.07 -13.29
C ALA A 342 -0.32 5.11 -14.82
N ASP A 343 0.72 4.46 -15.35
CA ASP A 343 1.17 4.56 -16.74
C ASP A 343 0.29 3.75 -17.71
N PHE A 344 -0.67 2.95 -17.21
CA PHE A 344 -1.54 2.15 -18.06
C PHE A 344 -2.49 3.00 -18.93
N GLN A 345 -2.60 2.57 -20.19
CA GLN A 345 -3.48 3.16 -21.21
C GLN A 345 -4.65 2.24 -21.59
N VAL A 346 -4.84 1.12 -20.87
CA VAL A 346 -5.97 0.20 -21.05
C VAL A 346 -7.28 0.76 -20.51
N ARG A 347 -8.39 0.31 -21.09
CA ARG A 347 -9.74 0.85 -20.82
C ARG A 347 -10.68 -0.11 -20.09
N SER A 348 -10.54 -1.43 -20.25
CA SER A 348 -11.47 -2.40 -19.66
C SER A 348 -11.12 -2.71 -18.20
N ALA A 349 -12.14 -2.92 -17.36
CA ALA A 349 -11.98 -3.28 -15.95
C ALA A 349 -11.02 -4.48 -15.74
N ARG A 350 -11.18 -5.51 -16.58
CA ARG A 350 -10.32 -6.71 -16.64
C ARG A 350 -8.85 -6.35 -16.85
N ALA A 351 -8.54 -5.50 -17.83
CA ALA A 351 -7.16 -5.11 -18.13
C ALA A 351 -6.56 -4.20 -17.03
N ILE A 352 -7.36 -3.33 -16.41
CA ILE A 352 -6.93 -2.48 -15.28
C ILE A 352 -6.57 -3.34 -14.07
N LYS A 353 -7.49 -4.24 -13.64
CA LYS A 353 -7.25 -5.15 -12.51
C LYS A 353 -5.99 -6.00 -12.74
N ARG A 354 -5.83 -6.55 -13.95
CA ARG A 354 -4.64 -7.32 -14.32
C ARG A 354 -3.35 -6.51 -14.29
N HIS A 355 -3.34 -5.27 -14.79
CA HIS A 355 -2.17 -4.42 -14.71
C HIS A 355 -1.77 -4.17 -13.25
N GLN A 356 -2.73 -3.80 -12.39
CA GLN A 356 -2.49 -3.56 -10.96
C GLN A 356 -1.99 -4.82 -10.24
N THR A 357 -2.55 -6.00 -10.55
CA THR A 357 -2.04 -7.29 -10.06
C THR A 357 -0.59 -7.53 -10.49
N LEU A 358 -0.23 -7.27 -11.75
CA LEU A 358 1.13 -7.46 -12.27
C LEU A 358 2.13 -6.46 -11.68
N VAL A 359 1.71 -5.22 -11.42
CA VAL A 359 2.50 -4.21 -10.69
C VAL A 359 2.74 -4.65 -9.24
N ASN A 360 1.72 -5.18 -8.56
CA ASN A 360 1.88 -5.77 -7.22
C ASN A 360 2.80 -7.00 -7.23
N CYS A 361 2.75 -7.83 -8.28
CA CYS A 361 3.69 -8.94 -8.49
C CYS A 361 5.13 -8.44 -8.63
N ALA A 362 5.36 -7.45 -9.51
CA ALA A 362 6.67 -6.83 -9.67
C ALA A 362 7.20 -6.29 -8.34
N PHE A 363 6.36 -5.60 -7.57
CA PHE A 363 6.72 -5.09 -6.24
C PHE A 363 7.09 -6.22 -5.25
N SER A 364 6.33 -7.32 -5.22
CA SER A 364 6.69 -8.49 -4.40
C SER A 364 8.00 -9.16 -4.85
N PHE A 365 8.32 -9.17 -6.15
CA PHE A 365 9.62 -9.64 -6.63
C PHE A 365 10.79 -8.73 -6.20
N CYS A 366 10.55 -7.44 -5.95
CA CYS A 366 11.59 -6.57 -5.39
C CYS A 366 11.99 -7.00 -3.97
N TRP A 367 11.04 -7.46 -3.14
CA TRP A 367 11.35 -8.06 -1.84
C TRP A 367 12.01 -9.44 -1.96
N ASP A 368 11.55 -10.28 -2.88
CA ASP A 368 12.18 -11.58 -3.18
C ASP A 368 13.67 -11.43 -3.52
N GLN A 369 14.02 -10.44 -4.34
CA GLN A 369 15.41 -10.13 -4.71
C GLN A 369 16.17 -9.39 -3.59
N TRP A 370 15.49 -8.60 -2.75
CA TRP A 370 16.08 -7.94 -1.58
C TRP A 370 16.58 -8.94 -0.52
N PHE A 371 15.83 -10.02 -0.28
CA PHE A 371 16.22 -11.07 0.65
C PHE A 371 16.95 -12.25 -0.01
N ALA A 372 17.16 -12.21 -1.33
CA ALA A 372 17.99 -13.20 -2.00
C ALA A 372 19.46 -13.06 -1.55
N PRO A 373 20.16 -14.16 -1.21
CA PRO A 373 21.60 -14.11 -1.04
C PRO A 373 22.26 -13.59 -2.34
N PRO A 374 23.32 -12.78 -2.26
CA PRO A 374 24.04 -12.33 -3.45
C PRO A 374 24.56 -13.57 -4.19
N GLY A 375 24.00 -13.84 -5.36
CA GLY A 375 24.50 -14.88 -6.25
C GLY A 375 25.88 -14.51 -6.79
N PRO A 376 26.63 -15.47 -7.37
CA PRO A 376 27.83 -15.14 -8.12
C PRO A 376 27.47 -14.11 -9.20
N LEU A 377 28.18 -12.98 -9.20
CA LEU A 377 28.08 -11.99 -10.26
C LEU A 377 28.51 -12.65 -11.56
N ASP A 378 27.59 -12.72 -12.52
CA ASP A 378 27.89 -13.26 -13.85
C ASP A 378 28.70 -12.21 -14.62
N THR A 379 30.03 -12.34 -14.56
CA THR A 379 31.00 -11.44 -15.21
C THR A 379 30.99 -11.53 -16.74
N THR A 380 30.05 -12.28 -17.32
CA THR A 380 29.83 -12.38 -18.77
C THR A 380 28.73 -11.45 -19.29
N ALA A 381 28.05 -10.70 -18.42
CA ALA A 381 27.18 -9.60 -18.84
C ALA A 381 28.04 -8.51 -19.53
N PRO A 382 27.71 -8.07 -20.76
CA PRO A 382 28.48 -7.01 -21.42
C PRO A 382 28.34 -5.69 -20.66
N ASP A 383 29.46 -5.01 -20.44
CA ASP A 383 29.51 -3.72 -19.77
C ASP A 383 28.56 -2.71 -20.43
N ALA A 384 27.95 -1.85 -19.60
CA ALA A 384 27.20 -0.71 -20.08
C ALA A 384 28.13 0.20 -20.90
N CYS A 385 27.82 0.32 -22.20
CA CYS A 385 28.63 1.08 -23.16
C CYS A 385 28.91 2.50 -22.61
N PRO A 386 30.18 2.94 -22.53
CA PRO A 386 30.52 4.21 -21.90
C PRO A 386 29.87 5.37 -22.65
N ALA A 387 29.25 6.29 -21.89
CA ALA A 387 28.51 7.41 -22.44
C ALA A 387 29.44 8.38 -23.21
N ASN A 388 29.43 8.29 -24.54
CA ASN A 388 30.08 9.26 -25.39
C ASN A 388 29.37 10.63 -25.33
N ARG A 389 30.17 11.69 -25.49
CA ARG A 389 29.80 13.10 -25.32
C ARG A 389 28.64 13.54 -26.23
N PRO A 390 27.91 14.61 -25.84
CA PRO A 390 26.80 15.14 -26.64
C PRO A 390 27.30 15.87 -27.90
N GLU A 391 27.18 15.25 -29.06
CA GLU A 391 27.35 15.93 -30.34
C GLU A 391 26.07 16.67 -30.75
N ARG A 392 26.21 17.98 -31.02
CA ARG A 392 25.18 18.76 -31.73
C ARG A 392 25.28 18.45 -33.22
N GLY A 393 24.26 17.83 -33.80
CA GLY A 393 24.11 17.69 -35.25
C GLY A 393 22.96 18.55 -35.79
N PRO A 394 23.17 19.37 -36.84
CA PRO A 394 22.07 19.86 -37.67
C PRO A 394 21.61 18.77 -38.66
N SER A 395 20.41 18.94 -39.21
CA SER A 395 19.65 17.93 -39.96
C SER A 395 20.24 17.49 -41.31
N TYR A 396 20.19 16.20 -41.60
CA TYR A 396 20.18 15.68 -42.98
C TYR A 396 19.44 14.32 -43.09
N THR A 397 18.84 14.07 -44.27
CA THR A 397 18.16 12.83 -44.71
C THR A 397 18.31 12.75 -46.24
N PRO A 398 18.23 11.58 -46.91
CA PRO A 398 18.00 10.20 -46.43
C PRO A 398 19.29 9.35 -46.72
N PRO A 399 19.36 8.12 -47.29
CA PRO A 399 18.38 7.15 -47.83
C PRO A 399 18.25 5.82 -47.02
N ALA A 400 17.40 4.91 -47.50
CA ALA A 400 17.43 3.46 -47.24
C ALA A 400 18.06 2.73 -48.46
N PRO A 401 18.37 1.40 -48.45
CA PRO A 401 18.19 0.37 -47.43
C PRO A 401 19.53 -0.25 -46.95
N THR A 402 19.56 -1.31 -46.13
CA THR A 402 19.69 -2.72 -46.59
C THR A 402 19.58 -3.68 -45.38
N ALA A 403 19.16 -4.92 -45.60
CA ALA A 403 18.94 -5.93 -44.58
C ALA A 403 20.22 -6.37 -43.83
N LEU A 404 20.06 -6.72 -42.56
CA LEU A 404 20.91 -7.71 -41.90
C LEU A 404 20.05 -8.67 -41.08
N LEU A 405 19.73 -9.81 -41.70
CA LEU A 405 19.03 -10.93 -41.07
C LEU A 405 19.95 -11.59 -40.04
N ALA A 406 19.63 -11.45 -38.76
CA ALA A 406 20.15 -12.35 -37.74
C ALA A 406 19.44 -13.71 -37.83
N GLN A 407 19.91 -14.57 -38.74
CA GLN A 407 19.53 -15.98 -38.72
C GLN A 407 20.11 -16.66 -37.48
N GLY A 408 19.28 -17.30 -36.66
CA GLY A 408 19.74 -17.87 -35.39
C GLY A 408 18.63 -18.53 -34.57
N LEU A 409 17.95 -19.52 -35.14
CA LEU A 409 16.97 -20.35 -34.41
C LEU A 409 17.67 -21.26 -33.38
N THR A 410 18.01 -20.72 -32.21
CA THR A 410 18.41 -21.55 -31.07
C THR A 410 17.22 -22.34 -30.53
N ARG A 411 17.17 -23.63 -30.86
CA ARG A 411 16.26 -24.58 -30.19
C ARG A 411 16.62 -24.61 -28.71
N ARG A 412 15.69 -24.14 -27.85
CA ARG A 412 15.82 -23.77 -26.43
C ARG A 412 16.27 -22.30 -26.22
N PRO A 413 15.33 -21.35 -26.07
CA PRO A 413 15.65 -20.04 -25.53
C PRO A 413 16.01 -20.20 -24.05
N LEU A 414 17.31 -20.19 -23.74
CA LEU A 414 17.79 -19.97 -22.38
C LEU A 414 17.42 -18.54 -21.95
N LEU A 415 17.13 -18.40 -20.66
CA LEU A 415 16.53 -17.20 -20.09
C LEU A 415 17.47 -15.99 -20.19
N ALA A 416 16.95 -14.84 -20.62
CA ALA A 416 17.39 -13.58 -20.03
C ALA A 416 17.02 -13.64 -18.53
N ASN A 417 18.03 -13.79 -17.68
CA ASN A 417 17.85 -14.11 -16.27
C ASN A 417 17.28 -12.89 -15.53
N PRO A 418 16.13 -12.98 -14.81
CA PRO A 418 15.52 -11.83 -14.12
C PRO A 418 16.43 -11.17 -13.05
N ARG A 419 17.52 -11.85 -12.67
CA ARG A 419 18.48 -11.43 -11.63
C ARG A 419 19.24 -10.12 -11.91
N HIS A 420 19.22 -9.58 -13.13
CA HIS A 420 20.12 -8.46 -13.50
C HIS A 420 19.50 -7.05 -13.45
N HIS A 421 18.18 -6.89 -13.27
CA HIS A 421 17.54 -5.57 -13.39
C HIS A 421 16.70 -5.01 -12.21
N PRO A 422 16.59 -5.61 -11.01
CA PRO A 422 15.92 -4.92 -9.89
C PRO A 422 16.76 -3.77 -9.30
N ALA A 423 18.04 -3.63 -9.71
CA ALA A 423 19.03 -2.76 -9.09
C ALA A 423 18.62 -1.28 -8.85
N PRO A 424 17.91 -0.56 -9.75
CA PRO A 424 17.52 0.83 -9.48
C PRO A 424 16.47 0.96 -8.37
N LEU A 425 15.48 0.06 -8.36
CA LEU A 425 14.44 0.01 -7.35
C LEU A 425 15.00 -0.54 -6.03
N MET A 426 15.90 -1.52 -6.08
CA MET A 426 16.68 -1.95 -4.92
C MET A 426 17.58 -0.86 -4.38
N ALA A 427 18.18 0.02 -5.20
CA ALA A 427 18.93 1.19 -4.73
C ALA A 427 18.03 2.33 -4.18
N SER A 428 16.72 2.29 -4.45
CA SER A 428 15.71 3.10 -3.76
C SER A 428 15.33 2.50 -2.41
N LEU A 429 15.18 1.16 -2.35
CA LEU A 429 15.05 0.40 -1.10
C LEU A 429 16.32 0.48 -0.22
N ASP A 430 17.52 0.63 -0.81
CA ASP A 430 18.80 0.67 -0.09
C ASP A 430 19.17 2.08 0.41
N ARG A 431 18.71 3.14 -0.28
CA ARG A 431 18.73 4.50 0.28
C ARG A 431 17.72 4.69 1.42
N GLN A 432 16.87 3.70 1.68
CA GLN A 432 15.83 3.71 2.69
C GLN A 432 15.75 2.31 3.34
N ARG A 433 16.78 1.90 4.08
CA ARG A 433 16.93 0.56 4.70
C ARG A 433 15.99 0.30 5.89
N PRO A 434 15.48 -0.92 6.11
CA PRO A 434 14.87 -1.33 7.38
C PRO A 434 15.90 -1.41 8.52
N ALA A 435 15.49 -1.13 9.76
CA ALA A 435 16.35 -1.19 10.94
C ALA A 435 16.28 -2.55 11.63
N ARG A 436 17.42 -3.12 12.04
CA ARG A 436 17.43 -4.38 12.80
C ARG A 436 16.65 -4.23 14.11
N ARG A 437 15.80 -5.21 14.41
CA ARG A 437 15.12 -5.35 15.70
C ARG A 437 16.15 -5.59 16.82
N THR A 438 16.27 -4.65 17.75
CA THR A 438 17.01 -4.87 19.01
C THR A 438 16.28 -5.94 19.83
N PRO A 439 16.98 -6.93 20.41
CA PRO A 439 16.35 -7.84 21.38
C PRO A 439 15.83 -7.04 22.57
N GLY A 440 14.56 -7.24 22.93
CA GLY A 440 14.01 -6.64 24.16
C GLY A 440 14.73 -7.19 25.40
N PRO A 441 14.82 -6.40 26.49
CA PRO A 441 15.53 -6.84 27.69
C PRO A 441 14.90 -8.12 28.25
N PRO A 442 15.71 -9.09 28.72
CA PRO A 442 15.20 -10.34 29.25
C PRO A 442 14.32 -10.08 30.49
N ARG A 443 13.08 -10.57 30.44
CA ARG A 443 12.18 -10.56 31.60
C ARG A 443 12.80 -11.35 32.74
N ARG A 444 13.41 -10.66 33.71
CA ARG A 444 13.82 -11.27 34.99
C ARG A 444 12.55 -11.65 35.75
N GLY A 445 12.22 -12.93 35.76
CA GLY A 445 11.15 -13.47 36.60
C GLY A 445 11.51 -13.31 38.07
N HIS A 446 10.72 -12.54 38.82
CA HIS A 446 10.80 -12.51 40.27
C HIS A 446 10.23 -13.81 40.86
N HIS A 447 11.06 -14.84 40.97
CA HIS A 447 10.78 -15.93 41.90
C HIS A 447 10.89 -15.41 43.34
N ARG A 448 9.73 -15.20 43.98
CA ARG A 448 9.67 -15.15 45.45
C ARG A 448 10.13 -16.50 45.99
N GLN A 449 11.17 -16.51 46.81
CA GLN A 449 11.41 -17.58 47.77
C GLN A 449 10.70 -17.21 49.06
N THR A 450 9.73 -18.01 49.46
CA THR A 450 9.24 -18.08 50.84
C THR A 450 10.00 -19.19 51.57
N PRO A 451 10.51 -18.95 52.78
CA PRO A 451 10.75 -20.02 53.74
C PRO A 451 9.43 -20.60 54.26
#